data_AF-A0A838S6K7-F1
#
_entry.id   AF-A0A838S6K7-F1
#
_cell.length_a   1.000
_cell.length_b   1.000
_cell.length_c   1.000
_cell.angle_alpha   90.00
_cell.angle_beta   90.00
_cell.angle_gamma   90.00
#
_symmetry.space_group_name_H-M   'P 1'
#
loop_
_entity.id
_entity.type
_entity.pdbx_description
1 polymer ?
#
loop_
_entity_poly.entity_id
_entity_poly.type
_entity_poly.pdbx_seq_one_letter_code
_entity_poly.pdbx_strand_id
1 'polypeptide(L)' 'MATIQVRDVPDEVAEIYRRRAQASGKSLQSYMREQLIAMARRRDKAEVMAIVEQALEHDPASGLSADTIRAGLRELRGE' A
#
# COMPACT_ATOMS: atom_id res chain seq x y z
N MET A 1 -5.18 8.27 20.70
CA MET A 1 -3.83 7.92 20.19
C MET A 1 -3.53 6.50 20.61
N ALA A 2 -3.11 5.62 19.70
CA ALA A 2 -2.77 4.25 20.04
C ALA A 2 -1.28 4.16 20.43
N THR A 3 -0.97 3.34 21.43
CA THR A 3 0.41 3.04 21.84
C THR A 3 0.72 1.60 21.43
N ILE A 4 1.81 1.41 20.69
CA ILE A 4 2.29 0.10 20.27
C ILE A 4 3.55 -0.22 21.08
N GLN A 5 3.53 -1.32 21.82
CA GLN A 5 4.70 -1.86 22.48
C GLN A 5 5.20 -3.06 21.67
N VAL A 6 6.46 -3.01 21.23
CA VAL A 6 7.12 -4.14 20.57
C VAL A 6 8.04 -4.79 21.59
N ARG A 7 7.81 -6.08 21.87
CA ARG A 7 8.59 -6.87 22.83
C ARG A 7 9.56 -7.80 22.10
N ASP A 8 10.53 -8.30 22.85
CA ASP A 8 11.45 -9.35 22.39
C ASP A 8 12.22 -9.00 21.11
N VAL A 9 12.57 -7.72 20.94
CA VAL A 9 13.42 -7.25 19.85
C VAL A 9 14.87 -7.58 20.20
N PRO A 10 15.60 -8.32 19.35
CA PRO A 10 17.02 -8.60 19.59
C PRO A 10 17.82 -7.30 19.73
N ASP A 11 18.75 -7.27 20.70
CA ASP A 11 19.52 -6.07 21.03
C ASP A 11 20.28 -5.51 19.82
N GLU A 12 20.82 -6.39 18.98
CA GLU A 12 21.53 -6.02 17.75
C GLU A 12 20.62 -5.26 16.77
N VAL A 13 19.36 -5.65 16.66
CA VAL A 13 18.36 -5.01 15.79
C VAL A 13 17.96 -3.66 16.37
N ALA A 14 17.72 -3.60 17.68
CA ALA A 14 17.42 -2.35 18.37
C ALA A 14 18.55 -1.32 18.21
N GLU A 15 19.81 -1.76 18.27
CA GLU A 15 20.98 -0.91 18.09
C GLU A 15 21.10 -0.39 16.65
N ILE A 16 20.81 -1.21 15.64
CA ILE A 16 20.75 -0.75 14.24
C ILE A 16 19.77 0.41 14.09
N TYR A 17 18.56 0.28 14.64
CA TYR A 17 17.55 1.34 14.54
C TYR A 17 17.93 2.58 15.37
N ARG A 18 18.57 2.40 16.53
CA ARG A 18 19.09 3.52 17.34
C ARG A 18 20.11 4.34 16.56
N ARG A 19 21.07 3.69 15.91
CA ARG A 19 22.06 4.37 15.04
C ARG A 19 21.42 5.10 13.88
N ARG A 20 20.45 4.48 13.20
CA ARG A 20 19.70 5.11 12.08
C ARG A 20 18.90 6.34 12.55
N ALA A 21 18.27 6.25 13.71
CA ALA A 21 17.53 7.36 14.30
C ALA A 21 18.47 8.53 14.64
N GLN A 22 19.61 8.26 15.28
CA GLN A 22 20.64 9.27 15.57
C GLN A 22 21.20 9.92 14.31
N ALA A 23 21.52 9.13 13.28
CA ALA A 23 21.98 9.64 11.98
C ALA A 23 20.95 10.55 11.30
N SER A 24 19.66 10.36 11.63
CA SER A 24 18.55 11.20 11.12
C SER A 24 18.21 12.37 12.06
N GLY A 25 18.93 12.56 13.17
CA GLY A 25 18.64 13.58 14.18
C GLY A 25 17.34 13.36 14.96
N LYS A 26 16.83 12.12 15.01
CA LYS A 26 15.53 11.78 15.59
C LYS A 26 15.68 10.90 16.83
N SER A 27 14.74 11.03 17.76
CA SER A 27 14.57 10.01 18.80
C SER A 27 14.15 8.69 18.15
N LEU A 28 14.53 7.56 18.78
CA LEU A 28 14.17 6.23 18.30
C LEU A 28 12.65 6.10 18.12
N GLN A 29 11.87 6.61 19.07
CA GLN A 29 10.41 6.57 19.02
C GLN A 29 9.84 7.36 17.83
N SER A 30 10.37 8.55 17.54
CA SER A 30 9.93 9.34 16.38
C SER A 30 10.31 8.66 15.07
N TYR A 31 11.52 8.12 14.99
CA TYR A 31 11.99 7.37 13.81
C TYR A 31 11.10 6.16 13.55
N MET A 32 10.84 5.32 14.55
CA MET A 32 10.01 4.13 14.41
C MET A 32 8.57 4.46 14.03
N ARG A 33 7.99 5.53 14.58
CA ARG A 33 6.66 6.01 14.19
C ARG A 33 6.60 6.34 12.69
N GLU A 34 7.59 7.05 12.16
CA GLU A 34 7.63 7.37 10.73
C GLU A 34 7.77 6.11 9.88
N GLN A 35 8.60 5.15 10.30
CA GLN A 35 8.73 3.86 9.61
C GLN A 35 7.40 3.11 9.60
N LEU A 36 6.68 3.06 10.73
CA LEU A 36 5.36 2.43 10.81
C LEU A 36 4.33 3.10 9.90
N ILE A 37 4.30 4.44 9.86
CA ILE A 37 3.41 5.19 8.96
C ILE A 37 3.78 4.92 7.49
N ALA A 38 5.06 4.91 7.16
CA ALA A 38 5.53 4.64 5.80
C ALA A 38 5.19 3.21 5.37
N MET A 39 5.32 2.23 6.26
CA MET A 39 4.92 0.84 6.01
C MET A 39 3.40 0.73 5.82
N ALA A 40 2.59 1.36 6.69
CA ALA A 40 1.14 1.34 6.55
C ALA A 40 0.64 2.05 5.28
N ARG A 41 1.38 3.03 4.76
CA ARG A 41 1.06 3.69 3.47
C ARG A 41 1.38 2.84 2.25
N ARG A 42 2.33 1.91 2.38
CA ARG A 42 2.62 0.94 1.32
C ARG A 42 1.56 -0.13 1.40
N ARG A 43 0.46 0.05 0.65
CA ARG A 43 -0.53 -1.02 0.46
C ARG A 43 0.18 -2.30 0.04
N ASP A 44 -0.10 -3.38 0.74
CA ASP A 44 0.30 -4.71 0.31
C ASP A 44 -0.32 -4.99 -1.06
N LYS A 45 0.40 -5.70 -1.94
CA LYS A 45 -0.18 -6.23 -3.18
C LYS A 45 -1.47 -7.00 -2.88
N ALA A 46 -1.53 -7.76 -1.80
CA ALA A 46 -2.73 -8.47 -1.36
C ALA A 46 -3.88 -7.52 -1.02
N GLU A 47 -3.61 -6.40 -0.34
CA GLU A 47 -4.63 -5.38 -0.07
C GLU A 47 -5.12 -4.70 -1.35
N VAL A 48 -4.21 -4.42 -2.29
CA VAL A 48 -4.60 -3.89 -3.61
C VAL A 48 -5.46 -4.90 -4.37
N MET A 49 -5.07 -6.17 -4.39
CA MET A 49 -5.84 -7.23 -5.04
C MET A 49 -7.22 -7.40 -4.39
N ALA A 50 -7.31 -7.38 -3.06
CA ALA A 50 -8.59 -7.43 -2.36
C ALA A 50 -9.50 -6.25 -2.70
N ILE A 51 -8.95 -5.04 -2.87
CA ILE A 51 -9.73 -3.86 -3.33
C ILE A 51 -10.21 -4.06 -4.77
N VAL A 52 -9.38 -4.61 -5.65
CA VAL A 52 -9.75 -4.90 -7.05
C VAL A 52 -10.83 -5.98 -7.12
N GLU A 53 -10.69 -7.06 -6.37
CA GLU A 53 -11.69 -8.13 -6.27
C GLU A 53 -13.02 -7.58 -5.74
N GLN A 54 -12.98 -6.80 -4.66
CA GLN A 54 -14.17 -6.17 -4.11
C GLN A 54 -14.83 -5.20 -5.11
N ALA A 55 -14.05 -4.45 -5.88
CA ALA A 55 -14.59 -3.58 -6.93
C ALA A 55 -15.25 -4.37 -8.07
N LEU A 56 -14.66 -5.51 -8.47
CA LEU A 56 -15.21 -6.39 -9.50
C LEU A 56 -16.47 -7.14 -9.02
N GLU A 57 -16.56 -7.50 -7.74
CA GLU A 57 -17.75 -8.08 -7.15
C GLU A 57 -18.91 -7.08 -7.06
N HIS A 58 -18.59 -5.83 -6.72
CA HIS A 58 -19.60 -4.79 -6.50
C HIS A 58 -20.15 -4.20 -7.81
N ASP A 59 -19.36 -4.25 -8.90
CA ASP A 59 -19.80 -3.92 -10.25
C ASP A 59 -19.15 -4.86 -11.29
N PRO A 60 -19.75 -6.05 -11.53
CA PRO A 60 -19.27 -7.01 -12.52
C PRO A 60 -19.39 -6.51 -13.96
N ALA A 61 -20.17 -5.44 -14.19
CA ALA A 61 -20.40 -4.83 -15.50
C ALA A 61 -19.45 -3.66 -15.78
N SER A 62 -18.61 -3.25 -14.81
CA SER A 62 -17.64 -2.15 -14.96
C SER A 62 -16.50 -2.42 -15.96
N GLY A 63 -16.39 -3.66 -16.45
CA GLY A 63 -15.50 -4.01 -17.55
C GLY A 63 -16.06 -3.54 -18.89
N LEU A 64 -15.23 -2.87 -19.70
CA LEU A 64 -15.54 -2.66 -21.11
C LEU A 64 -15.72 -4.03 -21.79
N SER A 65 -16.94 -4.33 -22.22
CA SER A 65 -17.19 -5.58 -22.95
C SER A 65 -16.42 -5.58 -24.27
N ALA A 66 -16.04 -6.77 -24.74
CA ALA A 66 -15.39 -6.90 -26.04
C ALA A 66 -16.22 -6.27 -27.18
N ASP A 67 -17.55 -6.29 -27.06
CA ASP A 67 -18.46 -5.65 -28.01
C ASP A 67 -18.46 -4.13 -27.91
N THR A 68 -18.38 -3.57 -26.70
CA THR A 68 -18.24 -2.12 -26.47
C THR A 68 -16.91 -1.61 -27.03
N ILE A 69 -15.82 -2.37 -26.82
CA ILE A 69 -14.50 -2.05 -27.39
C ILE A 69 -14.55 -2.09 -28.93
N ARG A 70 -15.16 -3.14 -29.49
CA ARG A 70 -15.34 -3.26 -30.95
C ARG A 70 -16.21 -2.15 -31.52
N ALA A 71 -17.27 -1.75 -30.82
CA ALA A 71 -18.16 -0.67 -31.25
C ALA A 71 -17.43 0.67 -31.28
N GLY A 72 -16.69 1.02 -30.22
CA GLY A 72 -15.88 2.25 -30.20
C GLY A 72 -14.78 2.26 -31.25
N LEU A 73 -14.17 1.10 -31.56
CA LEU A 73 -13.18 0.99 -32.63
C LEU A 73 -13.78 1.21 -34.04
N ARG A 74 -15.02 0.80 -34.28
CA ARG A 74 -15.73 1.08 -35.54
C ARG A 74 -16.07 2.57 -35.67
N GLU A 75 -16.58 3.16 -34.59
CA GLU A 75 -16.92 4.58 -34.53
C GLU A 75 -15.68 5.47 -34.79
N LEU A 76 -14.53 5.14 -34.21
CA LEU A 76 -13.25 5.84 -34.47
C LEU A 76 -12.73 5.64 -35.90
N ARG A 77 -13.13 4.56 -36.58
CA ARG A 77 -12.79 4.28 -37.99
C ARG A 77 -13.80 4.90 -38.97
N GLY A 78 -14.92 5.43 -38.48
CA GLY A 78 -15.96 6.04 -39.30
C GLY A 78 -16.87 5.03 -40.03
N GLU A 79 -16.99 3.81 -39.51
CA GLU A 79 -17.92 2.77 -39.99
C GLU A 79 -19.26 2.79 -39.24
#